data_AF-A0AAU2ED56-F1
#
_entry.id   AF-A0AAU2ED56-F1
#
_cell.length_a   1.000
_cell.length_b   1.000
_cell.length_c   1.000
_cell.angle_alpha   90.00
_cell.angle_beta   90.00
_cell.angle_gamma   90.00
#
_symmetry.space_group_name_H-M   'P 1'
#
loop_
_entity.id
_entity.type
_entity.pdbx_description
1 polymer ?
#
loop_
_entity_poly.entity_id
_entity_poly.type
_entity_poly.pdbx_seq_one_letter_code
_entity_poly.pdbx_strand_id
1 'polypeptide(L)'
;MRKTVLMPVEKVLCDAHLARDKSEEEATDVISLAGRAWDLCMEHSLSFSRYLVDALGVPVAPDTTPAPVEPSPVLVPEEEDQEEATEEDQEEELAEAETEPRPSVMITGEIPKYTWDDARDAVRNLGYEVVGRADETTVLLICGDGAERATTKLRDARERGIPAFDATRPGAFRDAVCAGEFKGGDPLPEAVRKDAQAVISDRERNRMIRVWAKANGWNLPAKGRIPMGVSHAYRAATREQDTTPQESHSAA
;
A
#
# COMPACT_ATOMS: atom_id res chain seq x y z
N MET A 1 58.80 -20.60 3.99
CA MET A 1 58.21 -20.18 2.70
C MET A 1 56.82 -19.63 3.00
N ARG A 2 56.53 -18.36 2.72
CA ARG A 2 55.21 -17.77 3.00
C ARG A 2 54.26 -18.17 1.88
N LYS A 3 53.14 -18.84 2.22
CA LYS A 3 52.05 -19.15 1.28
C LYS A 3 51.20 -17.88 1.11
N THR A 4 51.22 -17.30 -0.07
CA THR A 4 50.26 -16.26 -0.44
C THR A 4 48.95 -16.97 -0.80
N VAL A 5 47.91 -16.77 -0.01
CA VAL A 5 46.55 -17.25 -0.33
C VAL A 5 45.88 -16.15 -1.15
N LEU A 6 45.51 -16.46 -2.39
CA LEU A 6 44.70 -15.59 -3.24
C LEU A 6 43.24 -15.89 -2.93
N MET A 7 42.55 -14.97 -2.26
CA MET A 7 41.09 -15.06 -2.10
C MET A 7 40.42 -14.45 -3.34
N PRO A 8 39.47 -15.16 -3.98
CA PRO A 8 38.67 -14.57 -5.04
C PRO A 8 37.82 -13.45 -4.44
N VAL A 9 37.98 -12.23 -4.97
CA VAL A 9 37.10 -11.10 -4.65
C VAL A 9 35.90 -11.22 -5.58
N GLU A 10 34.74 -11.53 -5.02
CA GLU A 10 33.48 -11.50 -5.76
C GLU A 10 33.19 -10.06 -6.16
N LYS A 11 32.91 -9.85 -7.45
CA LYS A 11 32.53 -8.53 -7.95
C LYS A 11 31.10 -8.24 -7.51
N VAL A 12 30.93 -7.18 -6.74
CA VAL A 12 29.62 -6.66 -6.37
C VAL A 12 29.12 -5.79 -7.54
N LEU A 13 27.89 -6.03 -8.00
CA LEU A 13 27.32 -5.36 -9.17
C LEU A 13 26.30 -4.30 -8.77
N CYS A 14 26.15 -3.28 -9.60
CA CYS A 14 25.23 -2.17 -9.36
C CYS A 14 23.76 -2.57 -9.58
N ASP A 15 22.97 -2.54 -8.51
CA ASP A 15 21.55 -2.91 -8.51
C ASP A 15 20.72 -2.07 -9.49
N ALA A 16 21.04 -0.77 -9.64
CA ALA A 16 20.30 0.13 -10.50
C ALA A 16 20.45 -0.21 -11.99
N HIS A 17 21.65 -0.58 -12.43
CA HIS A 17 21.92 -1.06 -13.78
C HIS A 17 21.28 -2.42 -14.03
N LEU A 18 21.42 -3.34 -13.06
CA LEU A 18 20.76 -4.65 -13.12
C LEU A 18 19.24 -4.53 -13.27
N ALA A 19 18.60 -3.61 -12.54
CA ALA A 19 17.16 -3.38 -12.61
C ALA A 19 16.71 -2.65 -13.88
N ARG A 20 17.49 -1.68 -14.38
CA ARG A 20 17.11 -0.82 -15.51
C ARG A 20 17.28 -1.49 -16.87
N ASP A 21 18.46 -2.04 -17.14
CA ASP A 21 18.83 -2.57 -18.46
C ASP A 21 19.60 -3.88 -18.40
N LYS A 22 19.80 -4.44 -17.20
CA LYS A 22 20.58 -5.65 -16.93
C LYS A 22 22.06 -5.51 -17.30
N SER A 23 22.59 -4.29 -17.36
CA SER A 23 24.02 -4.09 -17.52
C SER A 23 24.76 -4.41 -16.22
N GLU A 24 25.95 -4.98 -16.36
CA GLU A 24 26.83 -5.32 -15.24
C GLU A 24 27.86 -4.20 -15.06
N GLU A 25 27.61 -3.33 -14.09
CA GLU A 25 28.56 -2.31 -13.65
C GLU A 25 29.01 -2.60 -12.22
N GLU A 26 30.28 -2.37 -11.91
CA GLU A 26 30.83 -2.62 -10.57
C GLU A 26 30.27 -1.61 -9.56
N ALA A 27 29.74 -2.12 -8.45
CA ALA A 27 29.30 -1.29 -7.34
C ALA A 27 30.52 -0.73 -6.59
N THR A 28 30.50 0.57 -6.35
CA THR A 28 31.56 1.28 -5.64
C THR A 28 31.14 1.69 -4.24
N ASP A 29 29.84 1.71 -3.96
CA ASP A 29 29.26 2.22 -2.73
C ASP A 29 28.04 1.38 -2.33
N VAL A 30 27.72 1.37 -1.02
CA VAL A 30 26.58 0.64 -0.46
C VAL A 30 25.71 1.62 0.31
N ILE A 31 24.51 1.88 -0.20
CA ILE A 31 23.54 2.74 0.50
C ILE A 31 22.57 1.86 1.27
N SER A 32 22.35 2.16 2.55
CA SER A 32 21.36 1.47 3.38
C SER A 32 20.26 2.40 3.89
N LEU A 33 19.00 1.97 3.79
CA LEU A 33 17.83 2.69 4.28
C LEU A 33 16.80 1.70 4.83
N ALA A 34 16.35 1.92 6.06
CA ALA A 34 15.32 1.12 6.72
C ALA A 34 15.56 -0.41 6.65
N GLY A 35 16.82 -0.84 6.85
CA GLY A 35 17.20 -2.26 6.85
C GLY A 35 17.36 -2.90 5.47
N ARG A 36 17.25 -2.12 4.39
CA ARG A 36 17.59 -2.55 3.03
C ARG A 36 18.92 -1.93 2.61
N ALA A 37 19.75 -2.69 1.90
CA ALA A 37 21.01 -2.21 1.32
C ALA A 37 20.92 -2.31 -0.21
N TRP A 38 21.55 -1.36 -0.89
CA TRP A 38 21.70 -1.33 -2.35
C TRP A 38 23.15 -1.08 -2.71
N ASP A 39 23.68 -1.93 -3.57
CA ASP A 39 25.02 -1.82 -4.12
C ASP A 39 24.96 -0.95 -5.37
N LEU A 40 25.63 0.21 -5.35
CA LEU A 40 25.50 1.23 -6.39
C LEU A 40 26.87 1.65 -6.94
N CYS A 41 26.92 1.89 -8.26
CA CYS A 41 28.03 2.61 -8.86
C CYS A 41 27.97 4.10 -8.49
N MET A 42 29.09 4.81 -8.67
CA MET A 42 29.24 6.21 -8.23
C MET A 42 28.19 7.17 -8.84
N GLU A 43 27.73 6.93 -10.07
CA GLU A 43 26.70 7.77 -10.70
C GLU A 43 25.33 7.58 -10.02
N HIS A 44 24.97 6.33 -9.75
CA HIS A 44 23.71 6.00 -9.11
C HIS A 44 23.70 6.34 -7.61
N SER A 45 24.84 6.21 -6.92
CA SER A 45 24.93 6.61 -5.51
C SER A 45 24.67 8.11 -5.36
N LEU A 46 25.33 8.96 -6.17
CA LEU A 46 25.13 10.41 -6.17
C LEU A 46 23.69 10.82 -6.52
N SER A 47 23.12 10.18 -7.54
CA SER A 47 21.74 10.44 -7.96
C SER A 47 20.74 10.07 -6.86
N PHE A 48 20.93 8.90 -6.25
CA PHE A 48 20.08 8.40 -5.17
C PHE A 48 20.20 9.27 -3.89
N SER A 49 21.42 9.66 -3.50
CA SER A 49 21.64 10.57 -2.37
C SER A 49 20.93 11.91 -2.56
N ARG A 50 20.91 12.44 -3.78
CA ARG A 50 20.18 13.68 -4.09
C ARG A 50 18.68 13.51 -3.89
N TYR A 51 18.09 12.42 -4.38
CA TYR A 51 16.67 12.13 -4.15
C TYR A 51 16.35 11.95 -2.67
N LEU A 52 17.25 11.31 -1.90
CA LEU A 52 17.08 11.17 -0.45
C LEU A 52 17.08 12.54 0.24
N VAL A 53 18.00 13.43 -0.11
CA VAL A 53 18.04 14.80 0.43
C VAL A 53 16.79 15.59 0.04
N ASP A 54 16.30 15.44 -1.19
CA ASP A 54 15.08 16.12 -1.64
C ASP A 54 13.83 15.57 -0.92
N ALA A 55 13.78 14.27 -0.62
CA ALA A 55 12.64 13.62 0.02
C ALA A 55 12.63 13.77 1.56
N LEU A 56 13.78 13.65 2.20
CA LEU A 56 13.94 13.62 3.66
C LEU A 56 14.44 14.96 4.23
N GLY A 57 14.89 15.87 3.37
CA GLY A 57 15.56 17.10 3.75
C GLY A 57 17.08 16.93 3.89
N VAL A 58 17.79 18.07 4.01
CA VAL A 58 19.21 18.07 4.31
C VAL A 58 19.40 17.57 5.74
N PRO A 59 20.18 16.50 5.98
CA PRO A 59 20.50 16.09 7.35
C PRO A 59 21.23 17.26 8.01
N VAL A 60 20.60 17.84 9.03
CA VAL A 60 21.30 18.77 9.93
C VAL A 60 22.38 17.93 10.59
N ALA A 61 23.64 18.20 10.27
CA ALA A 61 24.76 17.48 10.84
C ALA A 61 24.59 17.46 12.37
N PRO A 62 24.43 16.29 13.00
CA PRO A 62 24.44 16.25 14.45
C PRO A 62 25.83 16.68 14.87
N ASP A 63 25.90 17.71 15.71
CA ASP A 63 27.12 18.30 16.28
C ASP A 63 27.72 17.34 17.33
N THR A 64 27.89 16.09 16.94
CA THR A 64 28.32 14.99 17.79
C THR A 64 29.71 14.59 17.34
N THR A 65 30.68 15.21 17.99
CA THR A 65 32.05 14.70 18.07
C THR A 65 31.96 13.19 18.38
N PRO A 66 32.37 12.29 17.48
CA PRO A 66 32.34 10.87 17.77
C PRO A 66 33.38 10.61 18.87
N ALA A 67 32.91 10.21 20.04
CA ALA A 67 33.77 9.64 21.06
C ALA A 67 34.41 8.37 20.47
N PRO A 68 35.72 8.18 20.59
CA PRO A 68 36.40 6.99 20.08
C PRO A 68 35.87 5.77 20.82
N VAL A 69 35.10 4.95 20.12
CA VAL A 69 34.68 3.64 20.62
C VAL A 69 35.91 2.73 20.49
N GLU A 70 36.48 2.36 21.63
CA GLU A 70 37.54 1.36 21.71
C GLU A 70 37.04 0.03 21.11
N PRO A 71 37.82 -0.59 20.20
CA PRO A 71 37.45 -1.90 19.65
C PRO A 71 37.57 -2.96 20.74
N SER A 72 36.44 -3.41 21.25
CA SER A 72 36.36 -4.60 22.10
C SER A 72 36.73 -5.84 21.26
N PRO A 73 37.64 -6.71 21.72
CA PRO A 73 38.14 -7.81 20.92
C PRO A 73 37.06 -8.88 20.76
N VAL A 74 36.69 -9.13 19.50
CA VAL A 74 35.86 -10.26 19.09
C VAL A 74 36.65 -11.54 19.36
N LEU A 75 36.21 -12.30 20.36
CA LEU A 75 36.62 -13.68 20.58
C LEU A 75 36.16 -14.50 19.38
N VAL A 76 37.13 -14.98 18.60
CA VAL A 76 36.98 -16.01 17.58
C VAL A 76 36.59 -17.31 18.31
N PRO A 77 35.42 -17.91 18.07
CA PRO A 77 35.20 -19.30 18.44
C PRO A 77 35.98 -20.16 17.43
N GLU A 78 36.90 -20.97 17.95
CA GLU A 78 37.50 -22.08 17.20
C GLU A 78 36.37 -23.04 16.79
N GLU A 79 36.10 -23.13 15.48
CA GLU A 79 35.39 -24.27 14.89
C GLU A 79 36.36 -25.44 14.84
N GLU A 80 36.24 -26.34 15.82
CA GLU A 80 36.79 -27.69 15.74
C GLU A 80 35.89 -28.56 14.85
N ASP A 81 36.56 -29.34 14.01
CA ASP A 81 36.08 -30.42 13.15
C ASP A 81 34.82 -31.15 13.64
N GLN A 82 33.82 -31.29 12.77
CA GLN A 82 32.94 -32.46 12.81
C GLN A 82 32.71 -33.01 11.40
N GLU A 83 32.93 -34.33 11.34
CA GLU A 83 33.14 -35.20 10.21
C GLU A 83 31.86 -35.45 9.37
N GLU A 84 32.10 -35.96 8.17
CA GLU A 84 31.13 -36.56 7.25
C GLU A 84 30.28 -37.68 7.88
N ALA A 85 29.14 -37.93 7.20
CA ALA A 85 28.20 -39.06 7.33
C ALA A 85 27.05 -38.80 8.33
N THR A 86 25.77 -38.92 7.98
CA THR A 86 25.08 -39.92 7.14
C THR A 86 23.73 -39.38 6.65
N GLU A 87 23.37 -39.71 5.40
CA GLU A 87 21.97 -39.78 4.96
C GLU A 87 21.25 -40.86 5.79
N GLU A 88 20.09 -40.52 6.38
CA GLU A 88 18.87 -41.36 6.49
C GLU A 88 17.89 -40.74 7.52
N ASP A 89 16.66 -40.48 7.05
CA ASP A 89 15.41 -40.37 7.79
C ASP A 89 15.39 -39.59 9.12
N GLN A 90 15.18 -38.27 9.02
CA GLN A 90 14.41 -37.55 10.02
C GLN A 90 13.34 -36.72 9.30
N GLU A 91 12.13 -37.29 9.21
CA GLU A 91 10.91 -36.50 9.12
C GLU A 91 10.84 -35.61 10.37
N GLU A 92 11.50 -34.46 10.31
CA GLU A 92 11.33 -33.38 11.27
C GLU A 92 9.87 -32.92 11.20
N GLU A 93 9.12 -33.41 12.17
CA GLU A 93 7.91 -32.79 12.71
C GLU A 93 8.23 -31.32 12.99
N LEU A 94 8.05 -30.50 11.95
CA LEU A 94 8.04 -29.05 11.98
C LEU A 94 7.03 -28.64 13.05
N ALA A 95 7.54 -28.42 14.26
CA ALA A 95 6.82 -27.74 15.32
C ALA A 95 6.28 -26.44 14.71
N GLU A 96 4.96 -26.40 14.50
CA GLU A 96 4.22 -25.19 14.22
C GLU A 96 4.55 -24.22 15.36
N ALA A 97 5.56 -23.38 15.17
CA ALA A 97 5.80 -22.26 16.03
C ALA A 97 4.50 -21.48 16.02
N GLU A 98 3.77 -21.52 17.14
CA GLU A 98 2.54 -20.78 17.36
C GLU A 98 2.87 -19.30 17.21
N THR A 99 2.83 -18.84 15.96
CA THR A 99 3.07 -17.44 15.62
C THR A 99 1.99 -16.68 16.35
N GLU A 100 2.37 -15.85 17.33
CA GLU A 100 1.41 -15.08 18.11
C GLU A 100 0.41 -14.40 17.15
N PRO A 101 -0.91 -14.48 17.43
CA PRO A 101 -1.91 -13.99 16.50
C PRO A 101 -1.69 -12.50 16.27
N ARG A 102 -1.31 -12.14 15.04
CA ARG A 102 -1.04 -10.76 14.67
C ARG A 102 -2.32 -9.95 14.77
N PRO A 103 -2.27 -8.71 15.27
CA PRO A 103 -3.45 -7.86 15.32
C PRO A 103 -3.93 -7.59 13.89
N SER A 104 -5.22 -7.75 13.64
CA SER A 104 -5.80 -7.58 12.32
C SER A 104 -6.52 -6.23 12.17
N VAL A 105 -6.54 -5.70 10.96
CA VAL A 105 -7.08 -4.39 10.60
C VAL A 105 -7.95 -4.54 9.36
N MET A 106 -9.13 -3.92 9.39
CA MET A 106 -9.99 -3.82 8.22
C MET A 106 -9.77 -2.49 7.52
N ILE A 107 -9.63 -2.50 6.20
CA ILE A 107 -9.59 -1.28 5.38
C ILE A 107 -10.89 -1.16 4.58
N THR A 108 -11.51 0.02 4.58
CA THR A 108 -12.71 0.33 3.79
C THR A 108 -12.59 1.69 3.11
N GLY A 109 -13.19 1.83 1.92
CA GLY A 109 -13.08 3.06 1.11
C GLY A 109 -11.75 3.18 0.37
N GLU A 110 -11.59 4.28 -0.37
CA GLU A 110 -10.36 4.68 -1.05
C GLU A 110 -9.55 5.62 -0.15
N ILE A 111 -8.25 5.36 0.05
CA ILE A 111 -7.42 6.20 0.91
C ILE A 111 -6.80 7.31 0.04
N PRO A 112 -6.95 8.60 0.41
CA PRO A 112 -6.43 9.70 -0.39
C PRO A 112 -4.91 9.55 -0.65
N LYS A 113 -4.51 9.62 -1.92
CA LYS A 113 -3.12 9.50 -2.41
C LYS A 113 -2.47 8.12 -2.30
N TYR A 114 -3.20 7.10 -1.86
CA TYR A 114 -2.71 5.72 -1.82
C TYR A 114 -3.52 4.87 -2.78
N THR A 115 -2.85 3.99 -3.53
CA THR A 115 -3.58 2.90 -4.18
C THR A 115 -4.06 1.91 -3.12
N TRP A 116 -4.99 1.04 -3.51
CA TRP A 116 -5.46 -0.04 -2.64
C TRP A 116 -4.25 -0.81 -2.10
N ASP A 117 -3.38 -1.30 -2.98
CA ASP A 117 -2.28 -2.19 -2.62
C ASP A 117 -1.22 -1.49 -1.76
N ASP A 118 -0.90 -0.22 -2.06
CA ASP A 118 0.03 0.57 -1.24
C ASP A 118 -0.48 0.72 0.20
N ALA A 119 -1.79 0.93 0.38
CA ALA A 119 -2.38 1.02 1.71
C ALA A 119 -2.33 -0.31 2.46
N ARG A 120 -2.55 -1.45 1.77
CA ARG A 120 -2.40 -2.81 2.32
C ARG A 120 -0.99 -3.03 2.83
N ASP A 121 -0.01 -2.68 2.00
CA ASP A 121 1.38 -2.94 2.26
C ASP A 121 1.91 -2.02 3.36
N ALA A 122 1.48 -0.75 3.41
CA ALA A 122 1.77 0.14 4.52
C ALA A 122 1.27 -0.42 5.86
N VAL A 123 0.05 -0.96 5.91
CA VAL A 123 -0.51 -1.57 7.13
C VAL A 123 0.23 -2.85 7.52
N ARG A 124 0.60 -3.69 6.54
CA ARG A 124 1.40 -4.91 6.78
C ARG A 124 2.81 -4.61 7.28
N ASN A 125 3.45 -3.57 6.75
CA ASN A 125 4.78 -3.15 7.17
C ASN A 125 4.81 -2.67 8.64
N LEU A 126 3.66 -2.27 9.18
CA LEU A 126 3.49 -1.93 10.59
C LEU A 126 3.20 -3.15 11.48
N GLY A 127 3.16 -4.36 10.91
CA GLY A 127 2.94 -5.60 11.65
C GLY A 127 1.47 -6.01 11.79
N TYR A 128 0.54 -5.27 11.16
CA TYR A 128 -0.88 -5.63 11.17
C TYR A 128 -1.24 -6.58 10.03
N GLU A 129 -2.20 -7.47 10.27
CA GLU A 129 -2.79 -8.30 9.22
C GLU A 129 -4.01 -7.61 8.61
N VAL A 130 -4.11 -7.54 7.27
CA VAL A 130 -5.25 -6.90 6.61
C VAL A 130 -6.34 -7.92 6.29
N VAL A 131 -7.49 -7.82 6.98
CA VAL A 131 -8.61 -8.76 6.84
C VAL A 131 -9.82 -8.14 6.15
N GLY A 132 -10.61 -9.00 5.49
CA GLY A 132 -11.84 -8.60 4.81
C GLY A 132 -13.07 -8.58 5.72
N ARG A 133 -13.00 -9.27 6.87
CA ARG A 133 -14.05 -9.49 7.85
C ARG A 133 -13.49 -9.30 9.24
N ALA A 134 -14.32 -8.82 10.16
CA ALA A 134 -13.92 -8.70 11.55
C ALA A 134 -13.84 -10.08 12.20
N ASP A 135 -12.69 -10.38 12.78
CA ASP A 135 -12.40 -11.52 13.63
C ASP A 135 -12.14 -11.06 15.08
N GLU A 136 -11.68 -11.96 15.94
CA GLU A 136 -11.39 -11.67 17.36
C GLU A 136 -10.09 -10.88 17.53
N THR A 137 -9.20 -10.92 16.54
CA THR A 137 -7.92 -10.20 16.54
C THR A 137 -8.04 -8.82 15.89
N THR A 138 -9.23 -8.45 15.37
CA THR A 138 -9.44 -7.17 14.69
C THR A 138 -9.45 -6.02 15.67
N VAL A 139 -8.40 -5.20 15.62
CA VAL A 139 -8.21 -4.07 16.53
C VAL A 139 -8.73 -2.75 15.96
N LEU A 140 -8.85 -2.62 14.64
CA LEU A 140 -9.15 -1.32 14.01
C LEU A 140 -9.87 -1.45 12.65
N LEU A 141 -10.76 -0.49 12.37
CA LEU A 141 -11.30 -0.22 11.05
C LEU A 141 -10.75 1.11 10.48
N ILE A 142 -10.03 1.06 9.37
CA ILE A 142 -9.54 2.23 8.63
C ILE A 142 -10.59 2.64 7.58
N CYS A 143 -11.12 3.85 7.71
CA CYS A 143 -12.16 4.41 6.85
C CYS A 143 -11.58 5.48 5.91
N GLY A 144 -11.53 5.18 4.61
CA GLY A 144 -11.26 6.14 3.54
C GLY A 144 -12.54 6.67 2.88
N ASP A 145 -12.37 7.32 1.73
CA ASP A 145 -13.47 7.88 0.94
C ASP A 145 -14.41 6.78 0.47
N GLY A 146 -15.71 6.98 0.65
CA GLY A 146 -16.71 5.96 0.28
C GLY A 146 -16.86 4.82 1.29
N ALA A 147 -16.25 4.93 2.48
CA ALA A 147 -16.35 3.94 3.55
C ALA A 147 -17.82 3.61 3.93
N GLU A 148 -18.73 4.58 3.82
CA GLU A 148 -20.15 4.44 4.11
C GLU A 148 -20.84 3.34 3.29
N ARG A 149 -20.27 2.98 2.13
CA ARG A 149 -20.79 1.96 1.22
C ARG A 149 -20.48 0.53 1.67
N ALA A 150 -19.50 0.36 2.56
CA ALA A 150 -19.10 -0.95 3.08
C ALA A 150 -19.97 -1.35 4.28
N THR A 151 -21.27 -1.44 4.03
CA THR A 151 -22.30 -1.68 5.06
C THR A 151 -21.99 -2.88 5.95
N THR A 152 -21.40 -3.94 5.40
CA THR A 152 -21.09 -5.14 6.17
C THR A 152 -19.89 -4.94 7.11
N LYS A 153 -18.82 -4.29 6.67
CA LYS A 153 -17.66 -3.98 7.53
C LYS A 153 -18.04 -3.01 8.65
N LEU A 154 -18.83 -1.98 8.32
CA LEU A 154 -19.34 -1.02 9.31
C LEU A 154 -20.26 -1.66 10.34
N ARG A 155 -21.10 -2.62 9.92
CA ARG A 155 -21.95 -3.39 10.83
C ARG A 155 -21.09 -4.28 11.73
N ASP A 156 -20.16 -5.03 11.17
CA ASP A 156 -19.30 -5.94 11.93
C ASP A 156 -18.44 -5.16 12.96
N ALA A 157 -17.90 -4.00 12.56
CA ALA A 157 -17.18 -3.10 13.47
C ALA A 157 -18.06 -2.56 14.60
N ARG A 158 -19.29 -2.16 14.29
CA ARG A 158 -20.25 -1.66 15.30
C ARG A 158 -20.68 -2.74 16.29
N GLU A 159 -20.98 -3.94 15.81
CA GLU A 159 -21.41 -5.08 16.66
C GLU A 159 -20.29 -5.51 17.62
N ARG A 160 -19.03 -5.43 17.18
CA ARG A 160 -17.86 -5.80 17.98
C ARG A 160 -17.22 -4.65 18.76
N GLY A 161 -17.72 -3.42 18.61
CA GLY A 161 -17.15 -2.24 19.27
C GLY A 161 -15.75 -1.88 18.78
N ILE A 162 -15.41 -2.23 17.54
CA ILE A 162 -14.09 -1.97 16.95
C ILE A 162 -13.96 -0.47 16.66
N PRO A 163 -12.89 0.20 17.16
CA PRO A 163 -12.69 1.62 16.90
C PRO A 163 -12.43 1.88 15.41
N ALA A 164 -12.83 3.05 14.94
CA ALA A 164 -12.53 3.51 13.59
C ALA A 164 -11.41 4.55 13.59
N PHE A 165 -10.66 4.57 12.49
CA PHE A 165 -9.70 5.60 12.14
C PHE A 165 -10.12 6.26 10.82
N ASP A 166 -10.29 7.56 10.84
CA ASP A 166 -10.67 8.35 9.66
C ASP A 166 -9.43 8.75 8.85
N ALA A 167 -9.25 8.03 7.74
CA ALA A 167 -8.19 8.23 6.76
C ALA A 167 -8.56 9.26 5.67
N THR A 168 -9.79 9.78 5.65
CA THR A 168 -10.21 10.84 4.70
C THR A 168 -9.54 12.18 5.01
N ARG A 169 -9.16 12.40 6.27
CA ARG A 169 -8.42 13.58 6.71
C ARG A 169 -7.10 13.71 5.93
N PRO A 170 -6.84 14.86 5.28
CA PRO A 170 -5.65 15.03 4.45
C PRO A 170 -4.35 14.72 5.21
N GLY A 171 -3.62 13.71 4.75
CA GLY A 171 -2.33 13.31 5.34
C GLY A 171 -2.44 12.40 6.57
N ALA A 172 -3.61 12.20 7.16
CA ALA A 172 -3.76 11.44 8.41
C ALA A 172 -3.24 10.00 8.28
N PHE A 173 -3.56 9.32 7.18
CA PHE A 173 -3.06 7.96 6.93
C PHE A 173 -1.53 7.93 6.83
N ARG A 174 -0.93 8.85 6.07
CA ARG A 174 0.53 8.97 5.94
C ARG A 174 1.18 9.23 7.30
N ASP A 175 0.64 10.16 8.06
CA ASP A 175 1.21 10.57 9.34
C ASP A 175 1.11 9.44 10.37
N ALA A 176 0.04 8.65 10.36
CA ALA A 176 -0.09 7.43 11.16
C ALA A 176 0.91 6.33 10.74
N VAL A 177 1.09 6.14 9.43
CA VAL A 177 2.10 5.20 8.90
C VAL A 177 3.51 5.62 9.33
N CYS A 178 3.85 6.91 9.21
CA CYS A 178 5.14 7.44 9.66
C CYS A 178 5.32 7.38 11.18
N ALA A 179 4.23 7.53 11.95
CA ALA A 179 4.25 7.42 13.41
C ALA A 179 4.38 5.97 13.90
N GLY A 180 4.14 4.98 13.03
CA GLY A 180 4.23 3.57 13.36
C GLY A 180 2.98 2.97 14.02
N GLU A 181 1.90 3.74 14.18
CA GLU A 181 0.71 3.32 14.92
C GLU A 181 -0.55 4.00 14.37
N PHE A 182 -1.64 3.23 14.24
CA PHE A 182 -2.97 3.78 13.93
C PHE A 182 -3.81 3.95 15.19
N LYS A 183 -4.15 5.21 15.51
CA LYS A 183 -4.98 5.53 16.68
C LYS A 183 -6.45 5.53 16.31
N GLY A 184 -7.18 4.54 16.83
CA GLY A 184 -8.64 4.53 16.75
C GLY A 184 -9.27 5.59 17.66
N GLY A 185 -10.56 5.86 17.43
CA GLY A 185 -11.34 6.79 18.25
C GLY A 185 -12.17 7.78 17.43
N ASP A 186 -12.02 7.77 16.11
CA ASP A 186 -12.88 8.53 15.22
C ASP A 186 -14.29 7.90 15.18
N PRO A 187 -15.34 8.72 15.00
CA PRO A 187 -16.70 8.21 14.90
C PRO A 187 -16.86 7.33 13.66
N LEU A 188 -17.46 6.16 13.82
CA LEU A 188 -17.83 5.29 12.70
C LEU A 188 -18.77 6.04 11.74
N PRO A 189 -18.48 6.08 10.43
CA PRO A 189 -19.36 6.74 9.48
C PRO A 189 -20.72 6.06 9.45
N GLU A 190 -21.78 6.84 9.27
CA GLU A 190 -23.12 6.29 9.09
C GLU A 190 -23.16 5.47 7.81
N ALA A 191 -23.50 4.19 7.93
CA ALA A 191 -23.64 3.32 6.78
C ALA A 191 -24.78 3.84 5.89
N VAL A 192 -24.42 4.49 4.80
CA VAL A 192 -25.34 4.80 3.72
C VAL A 192 -25.69 3.45 3.11
N ARG A 193 -26.87 2.92 3.46
CA ARG A 193 -27.41 1.72 2.80
C ARG A 193 -27.19 1.94 1.31
N LYS A 194 -26.61 0.95 0.62
CA LYS A 194 -26.50 0.98 -0.83
C LYS A 194 -27.83 1.43 -1.43
N ASP A 195 -28.97 1.11 -0.85
CA ASP A 195 -30.32 1.50 -1.30
C ASP A 195 -30.63 3.02 -1.28
N ALA A 196 -29.90 3.84 -0.54
CA ALA A 196 -30.14 5.30 -0.50
C ALA A 196 -29.52 6.04 -1.69
N GLN A 197 -28.44 5.50 -2.28
CA GLN A 197 -27.80 6.03 -3.49
C GLN A 197 -27.72 5.02 -4.65
N ALA A 198 -28.12 3.77 -4.42
CA ALA A 198 -28.36 2.79 -5.46
C ALA A 198 -29.68 3.14 -6.15
N VAL A 199 -29.49 3.88 -7.23
CA VAL A 199 -29.80 3.32 -8.54
C VAL A 199 -31.30 3.22 -8.77
N ILE A 200 -31.82 4.28 -9.40
CA ILE A 200 -32.85 4.20 -10.42
C ILE A 200 -32.89 2.77 -10.96
N SER A 201 -33.93 2.01 -10.59
CA SER A 201 -34.00 0.57 -10.90
C SER A 201 -33.63 0.33 -12.35
N ASP A 202 -33.05 -0.82 -12.71
CA ASP A 202 -32.66 -1.06 -14.11
C ASP A 202 -33.83 -0.83 -15.08
N ARG A 203 -35.07 -1.02 -14.63
CA ARG A 203 -36.28 -0.64 -15.37
C ARG A 203 -36.38 0.85 -15.61
N GLU A 204 -36.23 1.66 -14.58
CA GLU A 204 -36.30 3.11 -14.67
C GLU A 204 -35.08 3.70 -15.41
N ARG A 205 -33.90 3.10 -15.25
CA ARG A 205 -32.69 3.47 -15.99
C ARG A 205 -32.90 3.22 -17.48
N ASN A 206 -33.41 2.05 -17.83
CA ASN A 206 -33.75 1.71 -19.21
C ASN A 206 -34.89 2.59 -19.76
N ARG A 207 -35.79 3.08 -18.90
CA ARG A 207 -36.83 4.05 -19.30
C ARG A 207 -36.20 5.40 -19.66
N MET A 208 -35.31 5.92 -18.81
CA MET A 208 -34.59 7.18 -19.06
C MET A 208 -33.74 7.11 -20.33
N ILE A 209 -32.98 6.03 -20.52
CA ILE A 209 -32.18 5.84 -21.74
C ILE A 209 -33.07 5.85 -22.99
N ARG A 210 -34.25 5.22 -22.96
CA ARG A 210 -35.18 5.23 -24.10
C ARG A 210 -35.79 6.61 -24.36
N VAL A 211 -36.17 7.34 -23.31
CA VAL A 211 -36.71 8.70 -23.42
C VAL A 211 -35.65 9.63 -24.03
N TRP A 212 -34.42 9.57 -23.51
CA TRP A 212 -33.28 10.33 -24.04
C TRP A 212 -32.95 9.95 -25.49
N ALA A 213 -32.91 8.66 -25.80
CA ALA A 213 -32.62 8.16 -27.14
C ALA A 213 -33.67 8.65 -28.15
N LYS A 214 -34.96 8.59 -27.80
CA LYS A 214 -36.06 9.10 -28.64
C LYS A 214 -35.97 10.61 -28.86
N ALA A 215 -35.59 11.37 -27.83
CA ALA A 215 -35.36 12.82 -27.95
C ALA A 215 -34.18 13.15 -28.89
N ASN A 216 -33.19 12.28 -28.96
CA ASN A 216 -32.01 12.40 -29.82
C ASN A 216 -32.19 11.71 -31.20
N GLY A 217 -33.42 11.36 -31.59
CA GLY A 217 -33.72 10.80 -32.92
C GLY A 217 -33.42 9.32 -33.11
N TRP A 218 -33.04 8.59 -32.05
CA TRP A 218 -32.82 7.15 -32.12
C TRP A 218 -34.16 6.38 -32.13
N ASN A 219 -34.33 5.47 -33.08
CA ASN A 219 -35.50 4.59 -33.15
C ASN A 219 -35.25 3.31 -32.34
N LEU A 220 -35.79 3.25 -31.12
CA LEU A 220 -35.69 2.09 -30.23
C LEU A 220 -37.05 1.41 -30.03
N PRO A 221 -37.09 0.07 -29.91
CA PRO A 221 -38.32 -0.63 -29.56
C PRO A 221 -38.74 -0.29 -28.11
N ALA A 222 -40.06 -0.22 -27.89
CA ALA A 222 -40.63 0.10 -26.58
C ALA A 222 -40.29 -0.94 -25.49
N LYS A 223 -39.98 -2.18 -25.91
CA LYS A 223 -39.57 -3.29 -25.05
C LYS A 223 -38.36 -3.98 -25.66
N GLY A 224 -37.50 -4.56 -24.81
CA GLY A 224 -36.31 -5.31 -25.23
C GLY A 224 -34.99 -4.67 -24.82
N ARG A 225 -33.89 -5.31 -25.23
CA ARG A 225 -32.52 -4.90 -24.90
C ARG A 225 -32.20 -3.56 -25.57
N ILE A 226 -31.55 -2.67 -24.82
CA ILE A 226 -31.06 -1.40 -25.35
C ILE A 226 -29.74 -1.67 -26.08
N PRO A 227 -29.57 -1.18 -27.32
CA PRO A 227 -28.29 -1.26 -28.01
C PRO A 227 -27.17 -0.63 -27.18
N MET A 228 -26.03 -1.30 -27.19
CA MET A 228 -24.87 -0.96 -26.37
C MET A 228 -24.38 0.47 -26.66
N GLY A 229 -24.32 0.85 -27.94
CA GLY A 229 -23.93 2.20 -28.37
C GLY A 229 -24.83 3.32 -27.80
N VAL A 230 -26.13 3.10 -27.70
CA VAL A 230 -27.06 4.09 -27.11
C VAL A 230 -26.85 4.21 -25.60
N SER A 231 -26.53 3.10 -24.94
CA SER A 231 -26.23 3.11 -23.50
C SER A 231 -24.94 3.87 -23.20
N HIS A 232 -23.93 3.76 -24.06
CA HIS A 232 -22.71 4.57 -23.95
C HIS A 232 -22.94 6.05 -24.22
N ALA A 233 -23.68 6.37 -25.29
CA ALA A 233 -23.98 7.76 -25.63
C ALA A 233 -24.75 8.47 -24.50
N TYR A 234 -25.70 7.77 -23.88
CA TYR A 234 -26.42 8.26 -22.70
C TYR A 234 -25.46 8.54 -21.53
N ARG A 235 -24.58 7.59 -21.21
CA ARG A 235 -23.60 7.74 -20.10
C ARG A 235 -22.64 8.92 -20.34
N ALA A 236 -22.18 9.10 -21.58
CA ALA A 236 -21.33 10.22 -21.95
C ALA A 236 -22.06 11.56 -21.74
N ALA A 237 -23.29 11.68 -22.24
CA ALA A 237 -24.10 12.89 -22.10
C ALA A 237 -24.43 13.25 -20.65
N THR A 238 -24.72 12.26 -19.80
CA THR A 238 -24.97 12.51 -18.37
C THR A 238 -23.71 12.85 -17.59
N ARG A 239 -22.53 12.34 -17.98
CA ARG A 239 -21.26 12.64 -17.31
C ARG A 239 -20.80 14.08 -17.57
N GLU A 240 -21.08 14.61 -18.75
CA GLU A 240 -20.79 16.01 -19.10
C GLU A 240 -21.70 17.00 -18.32
N GLN A 241 -22.94 16.62 -18.02
CA GLN A 241 -23.86 17.45 -17.24
C GLN A 241 -23.44 17.57 -15.77
N ASP A 242 -22.88 16.52 -15.18
CA ASP A 242 -22.38 16.54 -13.80
C ASP A 242 -21.07 17.34 -13.65
N THR A 243 -20.36 17.62 -14.75
CA THR A 243 -19.05 18.29 -14.75
C THR A 243 -19.11 19.75 -15.20
N THR A 244 -20.30 20.31 -15.44
CA THR A 244 -20.42 21.74 -15.76
C THR A 244 -20.23 22.55 -14.48
N PRO A 245 -19.16 23.36 -14.34
CA PRO A 245 -18.97 24.20 -13.17
C PRO A 245 -20.12 25.20 -13.10
N GLN A 246 -20.75 25.29 -11.93
CA GLN A 246 -21.75 26.28 -11.60
C GLN A 246 -21.11 27.67 -11.73
N GLU A 247 -21.20 28.28 -12.93
CA GLU A 247 -20.77 29.65 -13.16
C GLU A 247 -21.54 30.54 -12.18
N SER A 248 -20.79 31.10 -11.24
CA SER A 248 -21.28 32.02 -10.23
C SER A 248 -21.90 33.23 -10.92
N HIS A 249 -23.24 33.27 -10.92
CA HIS A 249 -23.99 34.52 -11.02
C HIS A 249 -23.60 35.45 -9.87
N SER A 250 -22.54 36.22 -10.08
CA SER A 250 -22.30 37.49 -9.39
C SER A 250 -22.67 38.58 -10.39
N ALA A 251 -23.87 39.14 -10.23
CA ALA A 251 -24.25 40.38 -10.89
C ALA A 251 -25.25 41.14 -10.01
N ALA A 252 -24.83 42.37 -9.69
CA ALA A 252 -25.52 43.47 -9.01
C ALA A 252 -25.57 43.44 -7.47
#